data_AF-A0A3P7L660-F1
#
_entry.id   AF-A0A3P7L660-F1
#
_cell.length_a   1.000
_cell.length_b   1.000
_cell.length_c   1.000
_cell.angle_alpha   90.00
_cell.angle_beta   90.00
_cell.angle_gamma   90.00
#
_symmetry.space_group_name_H-M   'P 1'
#
loop_
_entity.id
_entity.type
_entity.pdbx_description
1 polymer ?
#
loop_
_entity_poly.entity_id
_entity_poly.type
_entity_poly.pdbx_seq_one_letter_code
_entity_poly.pdbx_strand_id
1 'polypeptide(L)'
;MMARAFATTVAELENELAKLIQDGSIKARIDSHRQLLCALNVDQRCSTFANAIRIADECHLRCQAAILRSNLIRHGLAAKQPIPYEMRTMLQPPARWRGGMSRAEHSEAV
;
A
#
# COMPACT_ATOMS: atom_id res chain seq x y z
N MET A 1 -0.61 -6.32 47.94
CA MET A 1 -1.02 -5.50 46.77
C MET A 1 -0.44 -6.14 45.51
N MET A 2 -1.19 -6.09 44.40
CA MET A 2 -1.04 -6.75 43.09
C MET A 2 0.02 -7.87 42.94
N ALA A 3 1.33 -7.57 42.99
CA ALA A 3 2.41 -8.57 42.91
C ALA A 3 2.24 -9.72 43.90
N ARG A 4 1.83 -9.42 45.15
CA ARG A 4 1.55 -10.46 46.16
C ARG A 4 0.33 -11.33 45.83
N ALA A 5 -0.64 -10.79 45.10
CA ALA A 5 -1.83 -11.53 44.69
C ALA A 5 -1.52 -12.51 43.55
N PHE A 6 -0.54 -12.16 42.70
CA PHE A 6 -0.04 -13.01 41.62
C PHE A 6 1.14 -13.89 42.01
N ALA A 7 1.59 -13.84 43.27
CA ALA A 7 2.77 -14.55 43.76
C ALA A 7 4.05 -14.26 42.94
N THR A 8 4.19 -13.03 42.43
CA THR A 8 5.35 -12.56 41.67
C THR A 8 6.10 -11.46 42.39
N THR A 9 7.33 -11.18 41.93
CA THR A 9 8.05 -9.97 42.35
C THR A 9 7.53 -8.74 41.62
N VAL A 10 7.77 -7.55 42.18
CA VAL A 10 7.36 -6.28 41.56
C VAL A 10 8.05 -6.09 40.20
N ALA A 11 9.33 -6.44 40.10
CA ALA A 11 10.11 -6.31 38.86
C ALA A 11 9.61 -7.26 37.75
N GLU A 12 9.26 -8.51 38.11
CA GLU A 12 8.65 -9.45 37.15
C GLU A 12 7.28 -8.98 36.70
N LEU A 13 6.45 -8.49 37.64
CA LEU A 13 5.13 -7.97 37.32
C LEU A 13 5.21 -6.76 36.38
N GLU A 14 6.14 -5.83 36.59
CA GLU A 14 6.35 -4.69 35.68
C GLU A 14 6.73 -5.14 34.27
N ASN A 15 7.62 -6.13 34.15
CA ASN A 15 8.03 -6.68 32.86
C ASN A 15 6.87 -7.38 32.13
N GLU A 16 6.04 -8.13 32.85
CA GLU A 16 4.87 -8.78 32.27
C GLU A 16 3.80 -7.76 31.86
N LEU A 17 3.52 -6.76 32.69
CA LEU A 17 2.60 -5.67 32.35
C LEU A 17 3.09 -4.88 31.15
N ALA A 18 4.40 -4.63 31.03
CA ALA A 18 4.98 -3.97 29.87
C ALA A 18 4.72 -4.75 28.58
N LYS A 19 4.87 -6.09 28.59
CA LYS A 19 4.52 -6.95 27.45
C LYS A 19 3.03 -6.86 27.11
N LEU A 20 2.16 -7.00 28.11
CA LEU A 20 0.71 -6.96 27.91
C LEU A 20 0.20 -5.60 27.39
N ILE A 21 0.88 -4.50 27.75
CA ILE A 21 0.60 -3.17 27.22
C ILE A 21 1.08 -3.03 25.77
N GLN A 22 2.29 -3.52 25.45
CA GLN A 22 2.83 -3.50 24.09
C GLN A 22 2.00 -4.35 23.12
N ASP A 23 1.53 -5.51 23.58
CA ASP A 23 0.65 -6.41 22.82
C ASP A 23 -0.77 -5.83 22.66
N GLY A 24 -1.09 -4.73 23.34
CA GLY A 24 -2.40 -4.08 23.30
C GLY A 24 -3.51 -4.80 24.07
N SER A 25 -3.18 -5.88 24.78
CA SER A 25 -4.11 -6.64 25.63
C SER A 25 -4.61 -5.82 26.82
N ILE A 26 -3.76 -4.93 27.34
CA ILE A 26 -4.10 -4.01 28.43
C ILE A 26 -3.86 -2.58 27.99
N LYS A 27 -4.92 -1.75 28.03
CA LYS A 27 -4.81 -0.30 27.83
C LYS A 27 -4.48 0.38 29.15
N ALA A 28 -3.19 0.43 29.48
CA ALA A 28 -2.70 1.07 30.70
C ALA A 28 -1.35 1.75 30.48
N ARG A 29 -0.95 2.56 31.46
CA ARG A 29 0.35 3.20 31.54
C ARG A 29 0.97 2.91 32.89
N ILE A 30 2.24 2.51 32.88
CA ILE A 30 3.04 2.23 34.08
C ILE A 30 3.78 3.51 34.49
N ASP A 31 3.67 3.88 35.76
CA ASP A 31 4.55 4.84 36.43
C ASP A 31 5.43 4.06 37.42
N SER A 32 6.66 3.77 37.01
CA SER A 32 7.63 3.00 37.82
C SER A 32 8.15 3.78 39.03
N HIS A 33 8.17 5.11 38.97
CA HIS A 33 8.57 5.93 40.12
C HIS A 33 7.54 5.86 41.25
N ARG A 34 6.26 5.84 40.90
CA ARG A 34 5.16 5.76 41.87
C ARG A 34 4.64 4.33 42.08
N GLN A 35 5.11 3.38 41.29
CA GLN A 35 4.64 1.99 41.29
C GLN A 35 3.12 1.91 41.08
N LEU A 36 2.62 2.71 40.13
CA LEU A 36 1.20 2.83 39.80
C LEU A 36 0.92 2.36 38.37
N LEU A 37 -0.16 1.62 38.22
CA LEU A 37 -0.73 1.25 36.93
C LEU A 37 -1.99 2.09 36.71
N CYS A 38 -1.96 2.98 35.73
CA CYS A 38 -3.10 3.83 35.38
C CYS A 38 -3.79 3.30 34.12
N ALA A 39 -5.11 3.11 34.16
CA ALA A 39 -5.86 2.76 32.96
C ALA A 39 -5.79 3.90 31.93
N LEU A 40 -5.44 3.56 30.69
CA LEU A 40 -5.42 4.51 29.59
C LEU A 40 -6.82 4.57 28.98
N ASN A 41 -7.57 5.62 29.30
CA ASN A 41 -8.82 5.90 28.62
C ASN A 41 -8.55 6.68 27.34
N VAL A 42 -8.45 5.99 26.22
CA VAL A 42 -8.35 6.62 24.90
C VAL A 42 -9.74 7.16 24.53
N ASP A 43 -9.88 8.47 24.37
CA ASP A 43 -11.15 9.05 23.91
C ASP A 43 -11.46 8.53 22.50
N GLN A 44 -12.49 7.68 22.44
CA GLN A 44 -12.95 7.04 21.20
C GLN A 44 -13.40 8.06 20.15
N ARG A 45 -13.85 9.25 20.56
CA ARG A 45 -14.22 10.31 19.62
C ARG A 45 -12.98 10.86 18.93
N CYS A 46 -11.94 11.19 19.70
CA CYS A 46 -10.68 11.67 19.15
C CYS A 46 -10.06 10.67 18.17
N SER A 47 -10.07 9.38 18.50
CA SER A 47 -9.56 8.33 17.59
C SER A 47 -10.38 8.25 16.29
N THR A 48 -11.70 8.38 16.39
CA THR A 48 -12.60 8.36 15.23
C THR A 48 -12.37 9.57 14.33
N PHE A 49 -12.25 10.78 14.91
CA PHE A 49 -11.94 12.00 14.15
C PHE A 49 -10.58 11.91 13.46
N ALA A 50 -9.54 11.47 14.17
CA ALA A 50 -8.21 11.30 13.58
C ALA A 50 -8.21 10.31 12.42
N ASN A 51 -8.92 9.18 12.56
CA ASN A 51 -9.06 8.21 11.47
C ASN A 51 -9.87 8.75 10.28
N ALA A 52 -10.95 9.49 10.55
CA ALA A 52 -11.75 10.11 9.49
C ALA A 52 -10.94 11.11 8.67
N ILE A 53 -10.13 11.96 9.32
CA ILE A 53 -9.23 12.90 8.65
C ILE A 53 -8.22 12.15 7.79
N ARG A 54 -7.57 11.12 8.35
CA ARG A 54 -6.60 10.28 7.62
C ARG A 54 -7.20 9.65 6.35
N ILE A 55 -8.42 9.13 6.44
CA ILE A 55 -9.14 8.53 5.30
C ILE A 55 -9.51 9.59 4.27
N ALA A 56 -9.91 10.80 4.72
CA ALA A 56 -10.22 11.90 3.82
C ALA A 56 -9.00 12.32 2.99
N ASP A 57 -7.83 12.44 3.63
CA ASP A 57 -6.57 12.78 2.94
C ASP A 57 -6.16 11.70 1.93
N GLU A 58 -6.26 10.42 2.33
CA GLU A 58 -5.98 9.29 1.44
C GLU A 58 -6.92 9.27 0.24
N CYS A 59 -8.22 9.52 0.47
CA CYS A 59 -9.23 9.60 -0.58
C CYS A 59 -8.91 10.74 -1.56
N HIS A 60 -8.55 11.92 -1.03
CA HIS A 60 -8.18 13.09 -1.85
C HIS A 60 -7.01 12.78 -2.77
N LEU A 61 -5.93 12.19 -2.23
CA LEU A 61 -4.76 11.79 -3.01
C LEU A 61 -5.12 10.76 -4.09
N ARG A 62 -5.93 9.75 -3.74
CA ARG A 62 -6.39 8.72 -4.68
C ARG A 62 -7.24 9.31 -5.81
N CYS A 63 -8.12 10.27 -5.51
CA CYS A 63 -8.91 10.97 -6.51
C CYS A 63 -8.02 11.76 -7.48
N GLN A 64 -7.05 12.52 -6.97
CA GLN A 64 -6.10 13.26 -7.82
C GLN A 64 -5.32 12.32 -8.74
N ALA A 65 -4.80 11.20 -8.20
CA ALA A 65 -4.08 10.20 -8.98
C ALA A 65 -4.97 9.56 -10.07
N ALA A 66 -6.23 9.28 -9.76
CA ALA A 66 -7.19 8.73 -10.72
C ALA A 66 -7.50 9.70 -11.86
N ILE A 67 -7.72 10.98 -11.54
CA ILE A 67 -7.95 12.04 -12.54
C ILE A 67 -6.73 12.19 -13.44
N LEU A 68 -5.53 12.25 -12.86
CA LEU A 68 -4.28 12.33 -13.62
C LEU A 68 -4.12 11.12 -14.55
N ARG A 69 -4.35 9.90 -14.04
CA ARG A 69 -4.30 8.67 -14.84
C ARG A 69 -5.30 8.71 -16.00
N SER A 70 -6.51 9.19 -15.77
CA SER A 70 -7.54 9.34 -16.81
C SER A 70 -7.07 10.32 -17.91
N ASN A 71 -6.48 11.45 -17.53
CA ASN A 71 -5.89 12.39 -18.48
C ASN A 71 -4.76 11.77 -19.31
N LEU A 72 -3.82 11.06 -18.67
CA LEU A 72 -2.72 10.40 -19.37
C LEU A 72 -3.22 9.36 -20.39
N ILE A 73 -4.26 8.60 -20.03
CA ILE A 73 -4.90 7.64 -20.94
C ILE A 73 -5.55 8.37 -22.13
N ARG A 74 -6.30 9.45 -21.88
CA ARG A 74 -6.93 10.26 -22.95
C ARG A 74 -5.93 10.81 -23.95
N HIS A 75 -4.76 11.24 -23.49
CA HIS A 75 -3.70 11.77 -24.34
C HIS A 75 -2.79 10.67 -24.95
N GLY A 76 -3.13 9.39 -24.79
CA GLY A 76 -2.36 8.29 -25.37
C GLY A 76 -0.99 8.07 -24.71
N LEU A 77 -0.75 8.67 -23.55
CA LEU A 77 0.48 8.55 -22.75
C LEU A 77 0.43 7.34 -21.80
N ALA A 78 -0.61 6.51 -21.91
CA ALA A 78 -0.66 5.25 -21.18
C ALA A 78 0.40 4.28 -21.73
N ALA A 79 1.13 3.64 -20.83
CA ALA A 79 2.07 2.59 -21.20
C ALA A 79 1.33 1.48 -21.97
N LYS A 80 1.67 1.34 -23.25
CA LYS A 80 1.32 0.13 -23.99
C LYS A 80 2.15 -0.99 -23.39
N GLN A 81 1.49 -2.04 -22.90
CA GLN A 81 2.17 -3.27 -22.50
C GLN A 81 3.14 -3.65 -23.63
N PRO A 82 4.44 -3.83 -23.36
CA PRO A 82 5.33 -4.35 -24.38
C PRO A 82 4.81 -5.73 -24.76
N ILE A 83 4.58 -5.95 -26.05
CA ILE A 83 4.20 -7.26 -26.58
C ILE A 83 5.28 -8.24 -26.09
N PRO A 84 4.92 -9.32 -25.37
CA PRO A 84 5.91 -10.32 -24.97
C PRO A 84 6.69 -10.78 -26.19
N TYR A 85 8.01 -10.94 -26.05
CA TYR A 85 8.91 -11.28 -27.15
C TYR A 85 8.42 -12.52 -27.93
N GLU A 86 7.83 -13.49 -27.23
CA GLU A 86 7.24 -14.70 -27.78
C GLU A 86 6.04 -14.46 -28.71
N MET A 87 5.22 -13.44 -28.44
CA MET A 87 4.10 -13.08 -29.32
C MET A 87 4.58 -12.25 -30.53
N ARG A 88 5.70 -11.54 -30.38
CA ARG A 88 6.26 -10.71 -31.45
C ARG A 88 6.74 -11.53 -32.66
N THR A 89 7.17 -12.77 -32.43
CA THR A 89 7.59 -13.70 -33.50
C THR A 89 6.40 -14.33 -34.22
N MET A 90 5.24 -14.47 -33.56
CA MET A 90 4.00 -14.99 -34.15
C MET A 90 3.26 -13.96 -35.01
N LEU A 91 3.36 -12.68 -34.68
CA LEU A 91 2.80 -11.57 -35.48
C LEU A 91 3.68 -11.16 -36.67
N GLN A 92 4.90 -11.68 -36.79
CA GLN A 92 5.74 -11.42 -37.96
C GLN A 92 5.36 -12.36 -39.11
N PRO A 93 5.16 -11.83 -40.33
CA PRO A 93 4.93 -12.69 -41.49
C PRO A 93 6.13 -13.63 -41.67
N PRO A 94 5.91 -14.90 -42.07
CA PRO A 94 6.97 -15.89 -42.18
C PRO A 94 8.09 -15.39 -43.09
N ALA A 95 9.35 -15.70 -42.76
CA ALA A 95 10.52 -15.20 -43.50
C ALA A 95 10.45 -15.46 -45.03
N ARG A 96 9.73 -16.51 -45.44
CA ARG A 96 9.44 -16.83 -46.84
C ARG A 96 8.69 -15.73 -47.62
N TRP A 97 7.93 -14.88 -46.91
CA TRP A 97 7.19 -13.76 -47.49
C TRP A 97 7.98 -12.45 -47.47
N ARG A 98 9.10 -12.39 -46.74
CA ARG A 98 9.96 -11.19 -46.69
C ARG A 98 10.81 -10.98 -47.94
N GLY A 99 10.96 -12.01 -48.79
CA GLY A 99 11.81 -11.95 -50.00
C GLY A 99 11.08 -11.63 -51.32
N GLY A 100 9.76 -11.44 -51.31
CA GLY A 100 8.96 -11.33 -52.54
C GLY A 100 8.57 -9.91 -52.96
N MET A 101 8.82 -8.89 -52.16
CA MET A 101 8.41 -7.51 -52.46
C MET A 101 9.62 -6.65 -52.86
N SER A 102 10.33 -7.08 -53.90
CA SER A 102 11.26 -6.20 -54.62
C SER A 102 10.75 -6.06 -56.05
N ARG A 103 10.31 -4.83 -56.36
CA ARG A 103 10.07 -4.26 -57.71
C ARG A 103 9.01 -4.93 -58.59
N ALA A 104 7.80 -4.36 -58.56
CA ALA A 104 7.03 -4.07 -59.77
C ALA A 104 6.84 -2.54 -59.77
N GLU A 105 7.83 -1.81 -60.29
CA GLU A 105 7.82 -1.21 -61.63
C GLU A 105 6.92 0.02 -61.72
N HIS A 106 7.59 1.15 -61.95
CA HIS A 106 7.04 2.34 -62.55
C HIS A 106 6.40 2.02 -63.91
N SER A 107 5.11 2.30 -64.05
CA SER A 107 4.43 2.85 -65.24
C SER A 107 2.94 2.84 -64.87
N GLU A 108 2.17 3.92 -64.88
CA GLU A 108 1.94 4.82 -66.01
C GLU A 108 1.88 6.29 -65.58
N ALA A 109 2.35 7.13 -66.50
CA ALA A 109 2.20 8.57 -66.53
C ALA A 109 0.93 8.97 -67.29
N VAL A 110 0.54 10.24 -67.10
CA VAL A 110 -0.48 11.06 -67.78
C VAL A 110 -1.86 11.07 -67.14
#